data_AF-A0A5C9CBP9-F1
#
_entry.id   AF-A0A5C9CBP9-F1
#
_cell.length_a   1.000
_cell.length_b   1.000
_cell.length_c   1.000
_cell.angle_alpha   90.00
_cell.angle_beta   90.00
_cell.angle_gamma   90.00
#
_symmetry.space_group_name_H-M   'P 1'
#
loop_
_entity.id
_entity.type
_entity.pdbx_description
1 polymer ?
#
loop_
_entity_poly.entity_id
_entity_poly.type
_entity_poly.pdbx_seq_one_letter_code
_entity_poly.pdbx_strand_id
1 'polypeptide(L)'
;MDPSAEDSSNADPKLAELGNALAQRTALDCRQCHAVGNQPAQGDDKTKIAPGINFALVRDRLRHDYYQRFTLDPPRFDVNTKMPKLAPDGKKTKITTILEGDARRQFDAIWHFIGTAKFEAE
;
A
#
# COMPACT_ATOMS: atom_id res chain seq x y z
N MET A 1 14.50 -17.64 17.44
CA MET A 1 13.22 -17.53 16.70
C MET A 1 13.13 -16.12 16.18
N ASP A 2 13.24 -15.95 14.87
CA ASP A 2 13.02 -14.66 14.21
C ASP A 2 11.49 -14.45 14.11
N PRO A 3 10.92 -13.46 14.82
CA PRO A 3 9.46 -13.24 14.83
C PRO A 3 8.91 -12.75 13.47
N SER A 4 9.78 -12.54 12.48
CA SER A 4 9.45 -11.97 11.17
C SER A 4 8.86 -12.98 10.18
N ALA A 5 8.88 -14.28 10.48
CA ALA A 5 8.47 -15.35 9.55
C ALA A 5 6.97 -15.71 9.58
N GLU A 6 6.20 -15.22 10.56
CA GLU A 6 4.79 -15.60 10.77
C GLU A 6 3.78 -14.73 9.99
N ASP A 7 4.21 -13.60 9.42
CA ASP A 7 3.29 -12.54 8.95
C ASP A 7 2.90 -12.65 7.47
N SER A 8 3.55 -13.47 6.63
CA SER A 8 3.20 -13.56 5.20
C SER A 8 1.83 -14.22 4.92
N SER A 9 1.15 -14.79 5.92
CA SER A 9 -0.08 -15.57 5.73
C SER A 9 -1.34 -15.05 6.44
N ASN A 10 -1.26 -14.06 7.34
CA ASN A 10 -2.41 -13.61 8.14
C ASN A 10 -2.85 -12.19 7.79
N ALA A 11 -3.35 -12.00 6.56
CA ALA A 11 -4.12 -10.80 6.26
C ALA A 11 -5.45 -10.85 7.02
N ASP A 12 -5.75 -9.85 7.86
CA ASP A 12 -7.09 -9.70 8.46
C ASP A 12 -8.08 -9.33 7.34
N PRO A 13 -9.15 -10.13 7.11
CA PRO A 13 -10.07 -9.88 6.01
C PRO A 13 -10.80 -8.54 6.08
N LYS A 14 -11.15 -8.06 7.28
CA LYS A 14 -11.85 -6.78 7.45
C LYS A 14 -10.91 -5.62 7.16
N LEU A 15 -9.66 -5.70 7.62
CA LEU A 15 -8.66 -4.68 7.31
C LEU A 15 -8.28 -4.72 5.84
N ALA A 16 -8.21 -5.90 5.21
CA ALA A 16 -7.96 -6.04 3.78
C ALA A 16 -9.09 -5.41 2.94
N GLU A 17 -10.35 -5.54 3.34
CA GLU A 17 -11.47 -4.87 2.67
C GLU A 17 -11.35 -3.34 2.75
N LEU A 18 -11.06 -2.80 3.93
CA LEU A 18 -10.82 -1.36 4.11
C LEU A 18 -9.59 -0.88 3.33
N GLY A 19 -8.52 -1.68 3.31
CA GLY A 19 -7.31 -1.41 2.54
C GLY A 19 -7.56 -1.38 1.04
N ASN A 20 -8.35 -2.31 0.52
CA ASN A 20 -8.76 -2.32 -0.88
C ASN A 20 -9.56 -1.06 -1.21
N ALA A 21 -10.52 -0.67 -0.37
CA ALA A 21 -11.30 0.55 -0.55
C ALA A 21 -10.43 1.82 -0.54
N LEU A 22 -9.44 1.88 0.36
CA LEU A 22 -8.46 2.97 0.40
C LEU A 22 -7.57 3.02 -0.84
N ALA A 23 -7.22 1.87 -1.42
CA ALA A 23 -6.35 1.78 -2.60
C ALA A 23 -7.02 2.21 -3.91
N GLN A 24 -8.36 2.34 -3.94
CA GLN A 24 -9.11 2.76 -5.12
C GLN A 24 -8.89 4.23 -5.47
N ARG A 25 -9.18 4.57 -6.73
CA ARG A 25 -9.08 5.93 -7.29
C ARG A 25 -9.89 6.99 -6.54
N THR A 26 -11.01 6.60 -5.94
CA THR A 26 -11.87 7.50 -5.16
C THR A 26 -11.30 7.84 -3.78
N ALA A 27 -10.20 7.19 -3.36
CA ALA A 27 -9.59 7.36 -2.05
C ALA A 27 -8.12 7.81 -2.16
N LEU A 28 -7.18 6.96 -1.78
CA LEU A 28 -5.74 7.26 -1.81
C LEU A 28 -5.09 6.94 -3.15
N ASP A 29 -5.83 6.31 -4.08
CA ASP A 29 -5.45 6.05 -5.47
C ASP A 29 -4.11 5.31 -5.63
N CYS A 30 -3.84 4.33 -4.76
CA CYS A 30 -2.60 3.57 -4.79
C CYS A 30 -2.45 2.77 -6.09
N ARG A 31 -3.57 2.35 -6.69
CA ARG A 31 -3.62 1.60 -7.95
C ARG A 31 -3.25 2.45 -9.16
N GLN A 32 -3.11 3.78 -9.03
CA GLN A 32 -2.60 4.64 -10.10
C GLN A 32 -1.22 4.17 -10.56
N CYS A 33 -0.33 3.86 -9.62
CA CYS A 33 1.05 3.45 -9.89
C CYS A 33 1.32 1.96 -9.63
N HIS A 34 0.56 1.32 -8.74
CA HIS A 34 0.85 -0.05 -8.30
C HIS A 34 -0.07 -1.09 -8.95
N ALA A 35 0.55 -2.12 -9.54
CA ALA A 35 -0.13 -3.33 -9.97
C ALA A 35 -0.50 -4.24 -8.78
N VAL A 36 -1.47 -5.14 -8.96
CA VAL A 36 -1.94 -6.12 -7.96
C VAL A 36 -2.00 -7.47 -8.64
N GLY A 37 -0.96 -8.29 -8.45
CA GLY A 37 -0.84 -9.56 -9.16
C GLY A 37 -0.84 -9.33 -10.67
N ASN A 38 -1.70 -10.07 -11.39
CA ASN A 38 -1.86 -9.96 -12.84
C ASN A 38 -2.66 -8.70 -13.25
N GLN A 39 -3.28 -7.98 -12.30
CA GLN A 39 -4.03 -6.77 -12.62
C GLN A 39 -3.10 -5.55 -12.72
N PRO A 40 -3.00 -4.91 -13.91
CA PRO A 40 -2.09 -3.78 -14.12
C PRO A 40 -2.46 -2.58 -13.23
N ALA A 41 -1.52 -1.64 -13.10
CA ALA A 41 -1.80 -0.33 -12.55
C ALA A 41 -2.82 0.41 -13.45
N GLN A 42 -3.65 1.24 -12.84
CA GLN A 42 -4.79 1.93 -13.46
C GLN A 42 -4.47 3.37 -13.89
N GLY A 43 -3.25 3.84 -13.67
CA GLY A 43 -2.80 5.15 -14.12
C GLY A 43 -2.69 5.26 -15.65
N ASP A 44 -2.56 6.50 -16.12
CA ASP A 44 -2.36 6.81 -17.53
C ASP A 44 -0.92 6.48 -17.99
N ASP A 45 -0.63 6.67 -19.27
CA ASP A 45 0.69 6.37 -19.84
C ASP A 45 1.81 7.17 -19.18
N LYS A 46 1.52 8.38 -18.70
CA LYS A 46 2.48 9.21 -17.96
C LYS A 46 2.82 8.61 -16.59
N THR A 47 1.88 7.90 -15.97
CA THR A 47 2.12 7.22 -14.70
C THR A 47 2.91 5.92 -14.91
N LYS A 48 2.65 5.22 -16.02
CA LYS A 48 3.30 3.93 -16.34
C LYS A 48 4.79 4.04 -16.66
N ILE A 49 5.34 5.23 -16.89
CA ILE A 49 6.79 5.42 -17.09
C ILE A 49 7.60 5.22 -15.79
N ALA A 50 6.95 5.34 -14.62
CA ALA A 50 7.57 5.17 -13.31
C ALA A 50 6.64 4.34 -12.41
N PRO A 51 6.45 3.04 -12.69
CA PRO A 51 5.52 2.20 -11.96
C PRO A 51 6.01 1.98 -10.52
N GLY A 52 5.05 1.87 -9.61
CA GLY A 52 5.31 1.37 -8.28
C GLY A 52 5.50 -0.14 -8.28
N ILE A 53 6.07 -0.68 -7.20
CA ILE A 53 6.21 -2.13 -7.02
C ILE A 53 4.84 -2.83 -7.09
N ASN A 54 4.75 -3.99 -7.74
CA ASN A 54 3.54 -4.80 -7.72
C ASN A 54 3.26 -5.28 -6.27
N PHE A 55 2.04 -5.07 -5.79
CA PHE A 55 1.65 -5.43 -4.43
C PHE A 55 1.82 -6.92 -4.12
N ALA A 56 1.69 -7.80 -5.11
CA ALA A 56 1.94 -9.25 -4.93
C ALA A 56 3.40 -9.58 -4.57
N LEU A 57 4.34 -8.64 -4.67
CA LEU A 57 5.75 -8.82 -4.34
C LEU A 57 6.18 -8.12 -3.04
N VAL A 58 5.30 -7.32 -2.44
CA VAL A 58 5.66 -6.42 -1.33
C VAL A 58 5.88 -7.22 -0.04
N ARG A 59 4.98 -8.14 0.28
CA ARG A 59 4.99 -8.90 1.55
C ARG A 59 6.13 -9.91 1.65
N ASP A 60 6.68 -10.31 0.50
CA ASP A 60 7.85 -11.20 0.44
C ASP A 60 9.18 -10.47 0.70
N ARG A 61 9.19 -9.13 0.55
CA ARG A 61 10.43 -8.33 0.59
C ARG A 61 10.50 -7.33 1.71
N LEU A 62 9.37 -6.73 2.08
CA LEU A 62 9.33 -5.68 3.08
C LEU A 62 8.89 -6.24 4.43
N ARG A 63 9.54 -5.76 5.49
CA ARG A 63 8.99 -5.88 6.84
C ARG A 63 7.90 -4.84 7.04
N HIS A 64 6.87 -5.18 7.83
CA HIS A 64 5.75 -4.29 8.13
C HIS A 64 6.18 -2.94 8.70
N ASP A 65 7.17 -2.93 9.61
CA ASP A 65 7.65 -1.71 10.24
C ASP A 65 8.38 -0.78 9.27
N TYR A 66 9.12 -1.35 8.31
CA TYR A 66 9.71 -0.58 7.21
C TYR A 66 8.62 -0.01 6.31
N TYR A 67 7.65 -0.83 5.90
CA TYR A 67 6.50 -0.41 5.09
C TYR A 67 5.77 0.77 5.74
N GLN A 68 5.39 0.66 7.01
CA GLN A 68 4.68 1.71 7.76
C GLN A 68 5.44 3.04 7.77
N ARG A 69 6.76 3.00 7.99
CA ARG A 69 7.58 4.22 8.01
C ARG A 69 7.71 4.81 6.61
N PHE A 70 7.90 3.97 5.60
CA PHE A 70 8.02 4.38 4.21
C PHE A 70 6.73 5.05 3.72
N THR A 71 5.56 4.45 3.92
CA THR A 71 4.28 5.00 3.41
C THR A 71 3.87 6.30 4.09
N LEU A 72 4.33 6.56 5.33
CA LEU A 72 4.11 7.83 6.02
C LEU A 72 4.87 8.99 5.40
N ASP A 73 6.10 8.75 4.92
CA ASP A 73 6.95 9.79 4.33
C ASP A 73 7.94 9.21 3.30
N PRO A 74 7.47 8.82 2.09
CA PRO A 74 8.34 8.22 1.08
C PRO A 74 9.56 9.08 0.71
N PRO A 75 9.44 10.42 0.53
CA PRO A 75 10.58 11.28 0.22
C PRO A 75 11.69 11.29 1.28
N ARG A 76 11.41 10.88 2.52
CA ARG A 76 12.42 10.72 3.57
C ARG A 76 13.38 9.57 3.29
N PHE A 77 12.94 8.55 2.54
CA PHE A 77 13.73 7.36 2.22
C PHE A 77 14.33 7.44 0.82
N ASP A 78 13.61 8.01 -0.14
CA ASP A 78 14.09 8.28 -1.49
C ASP A 78 13.54 9.62 -1.97
N VAL A 79 14.41 10.63 -2.04
CA VAL A 79 14.05 11.98 -2.48
C VAL A 79 13.56 12.04 -3.92
N ASN A 80 13.92 11.05 -4.74
CA ASN A 80 13.53 10.97 -6.15
C ASN A 80 12.24 10.17 -6.36
N THR A 81 11.67 9.58 -5.30
CA THR A 81 10.44 8.79 -5.39
C THR A 81 9.30 9.59 -6.01
N LYS A 82 8.51 8.92 -6.84
CA LYS A 82 7.27 9.48 -7.40
C LYS A 82 6.06 9.20 -6.52
N MET A 83 6.22 8.37 -5.49
CA MET A 83 5.14 8.10 -4.54
C MET A 83 4.84 9.37 -3.72
N PRO A 84 3.59 9.87 -3.75
CA PRO A 84 3.23 11.08 -3.03
C PRO A 84 3.21 10.85 -1.52
N LYS A 85 3.50 11.91 -0.75
CA LYS A 85 3.25 11.92 0.69
C LYS A 85 1.75 12.11 0.95
N LEU A 86 1.06 11.02 1.27
CA LEU A 86 -0.40 10.99 1.43
C LEU A 86 -0.90 11.49 2.80
N ALA A 87 -0.01 11.56 3.79
CA ALA A 87 -0.27 12.13 5.11
C ALA A 87 0.71 13.29 5.37
N PRO A 88 0.35 14.55 5.05
CA PRO A 88 1.27 15.69 5.10
C PRO A 88 1.92 15.90 6.48
N ASP A 89 1.15 15.71 7.55
CA ASP A 89 1.59 15.81 8.95
C ASP A 89 2.03 14.48 9.57
N GLY A 90 2.01 13.39 8.79
CA GLY A 90 2.30 12.03 9.25
C GLY A 90 1.25 11.44 10.19
N LYS A 91 0.08 12.08 10.36
CA LYS A 91 -0.99 11.65 11.27
C LYS A 91 -2.30 11.41 10.55
N LYS A 92 -2.69 12.28 9.62
CA LYS A 92 -3.97 12.20 8.91
C LYS A 92 -3.80 12.19 7.40
N THR A 93 -4.57 11.35 6.72
CA THR A 93 -4.75 11.45 5.27
C THR A 93 -5.96 12.32 4.93
N LYS A 94 -6.14 12.63 3.64
CA LYS A 94 -7.35 13.32 3.13
C LYS A 94 -8.63 12.49 3.27
N ILE A 95 -8.54 11.18 3.50
CA ILE A 95 -9.71 10.28 3.54
C ILE A 95 -10.15 10.09 4.99
N THR A 96 -11.07 10.91 5.47
CA THR A 96 -11.53 10.88 6.87
C THR A 96 -12.65 9.87 7.14
N THR A 97 -13.35 9.41 6.09
CA THR A 97 -14.50 8.50 6.20
C THR A 97 -14.12 7.06 6.57
N ILE A 98 -12.86 6.67 6.39
CA ILE A 98 -12.33 5.34 6.72
C ILE A 98 -11.34 5.51 7.86
N LEU A 99 -11.55 4.79 8.98
CA LEU A 99 -10.64 4.80 10.15
C LEU A 99 -10.31 6.23 10.65
N GLU A 100 -11.28 7.14 10.51
CA GLU A 100 -11.17 8.56 10.93
C GLU A 100 -10.01 9.32 10.28
N GLY A 101 -9.49 8.82 9.15
CA GLY A 101 -8.31 9.40 8.49
C GLY A 101 -6.99 9.13 9.18
N ASP A 102 -6.94 8.29 10.22
CA ASP A 102 -5.69 7.94 10.88
C ASP A 102 -4.73 7.24 9.90
N ALA A 103 -3.64 7.92 9.56
CA ALA A 103 -2.73 7.48 8.50
C ALA A 103 -2.08 6.13 8.81
N ARG A 104 -1.71 5.90 10.07
CA ARG A 104 -1.08 4.63 10.47
C ARG A 104 -2.06 3.47 10.32
N ARG A 105 -3.28 3.62 10.82
CA ARG A 105 -4.33 2.60 10.71
C ARG A 105 -4.76 2.37 9.26
N GLN A 106 -4.80 3.42 8.44
CA GLN A 106 -5.14 3.31 7.02
C GLN A 106 -4.05 2.61 6.21
N PHE A 107 -2.77 2.95 6.42
CA PHE A 107 -1.68 2.23 5.77
C PHE A 107 -1.58 0.79 6.27
N ASP A 108 -1.92 0.54 7.54
CA ASP A 108 -2.01 -0.82 8.07
C ASP A 108 -3.12 -1.63 7.40
N ALA A 109 -4.30 -1.04 7.19
CA ALA A 109 -5.35 -1.69 6.40
C ALA A 109 -4.88 -2.00 4.96
N ILE A 110 -4.16 -1.08 4.32
CA ILE A 110 -3.57 -1.32 3.00
C ILE A 110 -2.53 -2.45 3.04
N TRP A 111 -1.74 -2.58 4.10
CA TRP A 111 -0.81 -3.70 4.27
C TRP A 111 -1.53 -5.06 4.25
N HIS A 112 -2.67 -5.17 4.94
CA HIS A 112 -3.49 -6.39 4.90
C HIS A 112 -4.06 -6.64 3.50
N PHE A 113 -4.50 -5.59 2.78
CA PHE A 113 -4.90 -5.72 1.38
C PHE A 113 -3.75 -6.20 0.47
N ILE A 114 -2.56 -5.64 0.63
CA ILE A 114 -1.37 -6.11 -0.09
C ILE A 114 -1.10 -7.59 0.21
N GLY A 115 -1.34 -8.05 1.45
CA GLY A 115 -1.26 -9.45 1.86
C GLY A 115 -2.20 -10.41 1.14
N THR A 116 -3.27 -9.92 0.50
CA THR A 116 -4.17 -10.78 -0.31
C THR A 116 -3.76 -10.84 -1.78
N ALA A 117 -2.85 -9.98 -2.22
CA ALA A 117 -2.41 -9.92 -3.61
C ALA A 117 -1.51 -11.11 -3.96
N LYS A 118 -1.85 -11.84 -5.03
CA LYS A 118 -1.05 -12.94 -5.58
C LYS A 118 -1.03 -12.87 -7.09
N PHE A 119 0.00 -13.45 -7.70
CA PHE A 119 -0.08 -13.82 -9.11
C PHE A 119 -0.95 -15.06 -9.23
N GLU A 120 -1.97 -15.00 -10.07
CA GLU A 120 -2.77 -16.18 -10.41
C GLU A 120 -2.03 -16.94 -11.52
N ALA A 121 -2.00 -18.26 -11.39
CA ALA A 121 -1.52 -19.14 -12.45
C ALA A 121 -2.62 -19.26 -13.51
N GLU A 122 -2.25 -19.05 -14.77
CA GLU A 122 -3.07 -19.35 -15.96
C GLU A 122 -3.28 -20.85 -16.16
#